data_AF-A0A854A1N6-F1
#
_entry.id   AF-A0A854A1N6-F1
#
_cell.length_a   1.000
_cell.length_b   1.000
_cell.length_c   1.000
_cell.angle_alpha   90.00
_cell.angle_beta   90.00
_cell.angle_gamma   90.00
#
_symmetry.space_group_name_H-M   'P 1'
#
loop_
_entity.id
_entity.type
_entity.pdbx_description
1 polymer ?
#
loop_
_entity_poly.entity_id
_entity_poly.type
_entity_poly.pdbx_seq_one_letter_code
_entity_poly.pdbx_strand_id
1 'polypeptide(L)'
;MSDRHALPPYSLRMTADLRAKLEASAAKIKRSLNAEIIARLEESSGLATPNTGLSLSRVLPILGVGSPHRIRHQGSTYGALEDLLDLIRNAGNIGEVWLAVREGEYNHSALTLVMSIDKFILLADTTLLTIERRARETEVQELTLNLDKLGLLDGATSFLGNRVQKTGELTPKDAVTYLANQSRVPLTRKTFPEFLNLFLERPTTFTEKNIGEYFAE
;
A
#
# COMPACT_ATOMS: atom_id res chain seq x y z
N MET A 1 -8.57 -32.20 -1.78
CA MET A 1 -9.49 -31.78 -0.70
C MET A 1 -8.73 -31.91 0.61
N SER A 2 -8.22 -30.82 1.16
CA SER A 2 -7.70 -30.79 2.53
C SER A 2 -8.20 -29.54 3.22
N ASP A 3 -9.11 -29.74 4.16
CA ASP A 3 -9.48 -28.78 5.21
C ASP A 3 -8.21 -28.29 5.90
N ARG A 4 -7.82 -27.04 5.62
CA ARG A 4 -6.79 -26.35 6.39
C ARG A 4 -7.43 -25.83 7.68
N HIS A 5 -7.23 -26.58 8.76
CA HIS A 5 -7.27 -26.14 10.16
C HIS A 5 -8.33 -25.08 10.50
N ALA A 6 -9.61 -25.47 10.55
CA ALA A 6 -10.59 -24.75 11.35
C ALA A 6 -10.17 -24.89 12.83
N LEU A 7 -9.62 -23.83 13.42
CA LEU A 7 -9.30 -23.80 14.85
C LEU A 7 -10.58 -24.14 15.63
N PRO A 8 -10.52 -25.05 16.62
CA PRO A 8 -11.69 -25.40 17.41
C PRO A 8 -12.22 -24.15 18.11
N PRO A 9 -13.55 -23.95 18.17
CA PRO A 9 -14.13 -22.73 18.73
C PRO A 9 -13.71 -22.56 20.18
N TYR A 10 -13.08 -21.43 20.49
CA TYR A 10 -12.70 -21.09 21.86
C TYR A 10 -13.96 -20.96 22.72
N SER A 11 -14.00 -21.71 23.84
CA SER A 11 -15.10 -21.62 24.81
C SER A 11 -14.99 -20.31 25.58
N LEU A 12 -15.60 -19.25 25.05
CA LEU A 12 -15.67 -17.94 25.68
C LEU A 12 -16.71 -17.96 26.79
N ARG A 13 -16.28 -17.69 28.03
CA ARG A 13 -17.18 -17.46 29.15
C ARG A 13 -17.73 -16.04 29.05
N MET A 14 -19.04 -15.92 28.83
CA MET A 14 -19.75 -14.64 28.73
C MET A 14 -21.04 -14.69 29.55
N THR A 15 -21.53 -13.53 30.00
CA THR A 15 -22.81 -13.44 30.73
C THR A 15 -23.98 -13.75 29.81
N ALA A 16 -25.05 -14.33 30.36
CA ALA A 16 -26.21 -14.79 29.60
C ALA A 16 -26.86 -13.66 28.77
N ASP A 17 -26.95 -12.45 29.36
CA ASP A 17 -27.53 -11.28 28.71
C ASP A 17 -26.70 -10.81 27.51
N LEU A 18 -25.37 -10.88 27.61
CA LEU A 18 -24.47 -10.47 26.52
C LEU A 18 -24.53 -11.48 25.37
N ARG A 19 -24.60 -12.77 25.69
CA ARG A 19 -24.79 -13.83 24.71
C ARG A 19 -26.10 -13.67 23.94
N ALA A 20 -27.20 -13.44 24.65
CA ALA A 20 -28.52 -13.24 24.03
C ALA A 20 -28.55 -12.03 23.08
N LYS A 21 -27.90 -10.92 23.46
CA LYS A 21 -27.77 -9.75 22.58
C LYS A 21 -26.95 -10.05 21.32
N LEU A 22 -25.88 -10.82 21.43
CA LEU A 22 -25.05 -11.21 20.28
C LEU A 22 -25.76 -12.21 19.38
N GLU A 23 -26.48 -13.18 19.93
CA GLU A 23 -27.28 -14.14 19.16
C GLU A 23 -28.41 -13.44 18.39
N ALA A 24 -29.09 -12.47 19.01
CA ALA A 24 -30.11 -11.67 18.34
C ALA A 24 -29.50 -10.80 17.21
N SER A 25 -28.32 -10.22 17.43
CA SER A 25 -27.58 -9.46 16.40
C SER A 25 -27.17 -10.37 15.23
N ALA A 26 -26.59 -11.53 15.53
CA ALA A 26 -26.13 -12.50 14.55
C ALA A 26 -27.30 -13.05 13.70
N ALA A 27 -28.44 -13.35 14.33
CA ALA A 27 -29.65 -13.79 13.64
C ALA A 27 -30.20 -12.71 12.68
N LYS A 28 -30.19 -11.44 13.09
CA LYS A 28 -30.62 -10.31 12.25
C LYS A 28 -29.74 -10.15 11.01
N ILE A 29 -28.44 -10.41 11.13
CA ILE A 29 -27.43 -10.24 10.08
C ILE A 29 -27.17 -11.55 9.32
N LYS A 30 -27.87 -12.65 9.66
CA LYS A 30 -27.72 -13.99 9.10
C LYS A 30 -26.27 -14.52 9.16
N ARG A 31 -25.57 -14.27 10.26
CA ARG A 31 -24.21 -14.75 10.53
C ARG A 31 -24.21 -15.70 11.72
N SER A 32 -23.16 -16.52 11.84
CA SER A 32 -22.97 -17.35 13.04
C SER A 32 -22.58 -16.46 14.22
N LEU A 33 -22.89 -16.90 15.44
CA LEU A 33 -22.55 -16.16 16.67
C LEU A 33 -21.05 -15.84 16.76
N ASN A 34 -20.20 -16.81 16.38
CA ASN A 34 -18.75 -16.62 16.39
C ASN A 34 -18.31 -15.58 15.35
N ALA A 35 -18.93 -15.56 14.17
CA ALA A 35 -18.63 -14.54 13.15
C ALA A 35 -19.05 -13.13 13.60
N GLU A 36 -20.14 -13.00 14.35
CA GLU A 36 -20.58 -11.73 14.93
C GLU A 36 -19.65 -11.25 16.07
N ILE A 37 -19.17 -12.17 16.92
CA ILE A 37 -18.19 -11.86 17.96
C ILE A 37 -16.88 -11.34 17.35
N ILE A 38 -16.37 -12.03 16.33
CA ILE A 38 -15.14 -11.63 15.65
C ILE A 38 -15.32 -10.27 14.99
N ALA A 39 -16.42 -10.04 14.26
CA ALA A 39 -16.68 -8.77 13.58
C ALA A 39 -16.72 -7.58 14.56
N ARG A 40 -17.32 -7.75 15.74
CA ARG A 40 -17.35 -6.69 16.77
C ARG A 40 -16.00 -6.51 17.46
N LEU A 41 -15.22 -7.58 17.61
CA LEU A 41 -13.86 -7.48 18.14
C LEU A 41 -12.95 -6.73 17.15
N GLU A 42 -13.06 -7.02 15.86
CA GLU A 42 -12.38 -6.30 14.78
C GLU A 42 -12.78 -4.82 14.73
N GLU A 43 -14.08 -4.53 14.88
CA GLU A 43 -14.63 -3.17 14.99
C GLU A 43 -14.09 -2.43 16.22
N SER A 44 -14.00 -3.12 17.37
CA SER A 44 -13.49 -2.53 18.62
C SER A 44 -11.96 -2.39 18.67
N SER A 45 -11.23 -3.24 17.94
CA SER A 45 -9.77 -3.33 17.97
C SER A 45 -9.09 -2.63 16.79
N GLY A 46 -9.88 -2.10 15.84
CA GLY A 46 -9.36 -1.42 14.65
C GLY A 46 -8.64 -2.32 13.64
N LEU A 47 -8.83 -3.64 13.72
CA LEU A 47 -8.08 -4.66 12.96
C LEU A 47 -8.87 -5.24 11.77
N ALA A 48 -9.87 -4.54 11.24
CA ALA A 48 -10.69 -5.06 10.15
C ALA A 48 -9.91 -5.17 8.82
N THR A 49 -9.70 -6.40 8.34
CA THR A 49 -9.50 -6.75 6.90
C THR A 49 -10.11 -8.15 6.63
N PRO A 50 -10.40 -8.53 5.37
CA PRO A 50 -11.42 -7.97 4.50
C PRO A 50 -12.42 -9.04 4.00
N ASN A 51 -13.68 -8.66 3.80
CA ASN A 51 -14.48 -9.14 2.65
C ASN A 51 -15.75 -8.32 2.36
N THR A 52 -15.84 -7.10 2.88
CA THR A 52 -16.85 -6.14 2.45
C THR A 52 -16.22 -4.75 2.41
N GLY A 53 -15.91 -4.30 1.19
CA GLY A 53 -15.56 -2.95 0.75
C GLY A 53 -15.59 -1.83 1.80
N LEU A 54 -14.61 -1.80 2.69
CA LEU A 54 -14.17 -0.60 3.38
C LEU A 54 -13.13 0.07 2.50
N SER A 55 -13.58 0.82 1.49
CA SER A 55 -12.66 1.65 0.74
C SER A 55 -12.09 2.70 1.69
N LEU A 56 -10.77 2.81 1.77
CA LEU A 56 -10.09 3.85 2.56
C LEU A 56 -10.54 5.26 2.14
N SER A 57 -11.05 5.42 0.90
CA SER A 57 -11.71 6.65 0.44
C SER A 57 -12.95 7.03 1.25
N ARG A 58 -13.61 6.06 1.86
CA ARG A 58 -14.83 6.24 2.66
C ARG A 58 -14.50 6.44 4.13
N VAL A 59 -13.47 5.77 4.64
CA VAL A 59 -13.12 5.80 6.07
C VAL A 59 -12.31 7.04 6.44
N LEU A 60 -11.32 7.43 5.62
CA LEU A 60 -10.41 8.53 5.95
C LEU A 60 -11.12 9.89 6.12
N PRO A 61 -12.08 10.29 5.26
CA PRO A 61 -12.84 11.53 5.47
C PRO A 61 -13.72 11.49 6.72
N ILE A 62 -14.30 10.32 7.06
CA ILE A 62 -15.12 10.14 8.27
C ILE A 62 -14.27 10.31 9.54
N LEU A 63 -13.02 9.87 9.49
CA LEU A 63 -12.05 10.02 10.57
C LEU A 63 -11.40 11.42 10.63
N GLY A 64 -11.82 12.36 9.77
CA GLY A 64 -11.23 13.71 9.72
C GLY A 64 -9.79 13.73 9.21
N VAL A 65 -9.34 12.66 8.55
CA VAL A 65 -7.99 12.55 8.02
C VAL A 65 -7.95 13.29 6.68
N GLY A 66 -7.24 14.42 6.65
CA GLY A 66 -7.13 15.27 5.46
C GLY A 66 -6.46 14.57 4.28
N SER A 67 -6.89 14.93 3.06
CA SER A 67 -6.20 14.59 1.81
C SER A 67 -5.20 15.70 1.47
N PRO A 68 -3.93 15.41 1.13
CA PRO A 68 -3.32 14.07 1.00
C PRO A 68 -3.02 13.38 2.35
N HIS A 69 -3.14 12.05 2.39
CA HIS A 69 -2.82 11.23 3.55
C HIS A 69 -1.42 10.61 3.42
N ARG A 70 -0.56 10.85 4.42
CA ARG A 70 0.78 10.26 4.49
C ARG A 70 0.76 8.96 5.31
N ILE A 71 1.22 7.85 4.73
CA ILE A 71 1.46 6.62 5.48
C ILE A 71 2.63 6.87 6.44
N ARG A 72 2.39 6.69 7.75
CA ARG A 72 3.42 6.72 8.78
C ARG A 72 3.45 5.37 9.48
N HIS A 73 4.43 4.55 9.17
CA HIS A 73 4.60 3.27 9.86
C HIS A 73 5.59 3.43 11.03
N GLN A 74 5.18 3.09 12.25
CA GLN A 74 5.99 3.25 13.47
C GLN A 74 6.88 2.03 13.79
N GLY A 75 6.82 0.96 12.99
CA GLY A 75 7.54 -0.30 13.26
C GLY A 75 8.77 -0.52 12.38
N SER A 76 8.56 -0.96 11.15
CA SER A 76 9.60 -1.33 10.18
C SER A 76 9.22 -0.93 8.75
N THR A 77 10.20 -0.85 7.85
CA THR A 77 9.98 -0.60 6.42
C THR A 77 9.16 -1.71 5.75
N TYR A 78 9.26 -2.95 6.24
CA TYR A 78 8.54 -4.10 5.69
C TYR A 78 7.03 -4.00 5.98
N GLY A 79 6.64 -3.66 7.22
CA GLY A 79 5.23 -3.45 7.56
C GLY A 79 4.59 -2.30 6.77
N ALA A 80 5.36 -1.24 6.50
CA ALA A 80 4.90 -0.14 5.66
C ALA A 80 4.64 -0.55 4.20
N LEU A 81 5.40 -1.54 3.68
CA LEU A 81 5.17 -2.11 2.36
C LEU A 81 3.95 -3.04 2.38
N GLU A 82 3.80 -3.90 3.38
CA GLU A 82 2.62 -4.76 3.51
C GLU A 82 1.32 -3.92 3.53
N ASP A 83 1.27 -2.88 4.36
CA ASP A 83 0.14 -1.94 4.42
C ASP A 83 -0.12 -1.31 3.04
N LEU A 84 0.95 -0.92 2.34
CA LEU A 84 0.84 -0.32 1.02
C LEU A 84 0.34 -1.32 -0.04
N LEU A 85 0.86 -2.55 -0.04
CA LEU A 85 0.46 -3.60 -0.96
C LEU A 85 -0.97 -4.04 -0.72
N ASP A 86 -1.38 -4.16 0.55
CA ASP A 86 -2.76 -4.48 0.90
C ASP A 86 -3.70 -3.35 0.50
N LEU A 87 -3.26 -2.10 0.62
CA LEU A 87 -4.00 -0.96 0.12
C LEU A 87 -4.12 -0.99 -1.40
N ILE A 88 -3.04 -1.27 -2.13
CA ILE A 88 -3.07 -1.40 -3.60
C ILE A 88 -4.02 -2.52 -4.04
N ARG A 89 -3.97 -3.67 -3.36
CA ARG A 89 -4.80 -4.85 -3.69
C ARG A 89 -6.28 -4.65 -3.38
N ASN A 90 -6.62 -3.82 -2.40
CA ASN A 90 -7.99 -3.58 -1.96
C ASN A 90 -8.54 -2.20 -2.36
N ALA A 91 -7.74 -1.37 -3.02
CA ALA A 91 -8.16 -0.07 -3.51
C ALA A 91 -9.29 -0.22 -4.55
N GLY A 92 -10.29 0.67 -4.48
CA GLY A 92 -11.42 0.65 -5.40
C GLY A 92 -11.01 1.01 -6.81
N ASN A 93 -10.74 2.31 -7.06
CA ASN A 93 -10.27 2.79 -8.35
C ASN A 93 -8.99 3.60 -8.17
N ILE A 94 -7.86 3.07 -8.65
CA ILE A 94 -6.57 3.78 -8.68
C ILE A 94 -6.51 4.56 -10.00
N GLY A 95 -6.51 5.89 -9.90
CA GLY A 95 -6.51 6.77 -11.08
C GLY A 95 -5.12 7.07 -11.61
N GLU A 96 -4.21 7.45 -10.70
CA GLU A 96 -2.82 7.76 -11.04
C GLU A 96 -1.87 7.28 -9.94
N VAL A 97 -0.68 6.85 -10.35
CA VAL A 97 0.42 6.44 -9.49
C VAL A 97 1.68 7.20 -9.91
N TRP A 98 2.34 7.88 -8.98
CA TRP A 98 3.60 8.57 -9.21
C TRP A 98 4.70 7.95 -8.37
N LEU A 99 5.77 7.53 -9.03
CA LEU A 99 6.99 7.03 -8.41
C LEU A 99 8.06 8.13 -8.46
N ALA A 100 8.66 8.45 -7.32
CA ALA A 100 9.75 9.41 -7.26
C ALA A 100 10.91 8.79 -6.49
N VAL A 101 12.12 8.89 -7.01
CA VAL A 101 13.30 8.48 -6.26
C VAL A 101 13.85 9.71 -5.53
N ARG A 102 13.87 9.68 -4.21
CA ARG A 102 14.41 10.75 -3.36
C ARG A 102 15.76 10.39 -2.81
N GLU A 103 16.48 11.39 -2.30
CA GLU A 103 17.68 11.17 -1.47
C GLU A 103 17.34 10.34 -0.22
N GLY A 104 18.15 9.31 0.06
CA GLY A 104 17.93 8.38 1.18
C GLY A 104 18.44 8.88 2.53
N GLU A 105 18.00 8.26 3.64
CA GLU A 105 18.50 8.56 5.01
C GLU A 105 19.69 7.71 5.45
N TYR A 106 19.92 6.56 4.81
CA TYR A 106 21.05 5.66 5.08
C TYR A 106 21.51 4.89 3.83
N ASN A 107 20.96 5.27 2.68
CA ASN A 107 21.24 4.79 1.33
C ASN A 107 21.37 6.03 0.44
N HIS A 108 21.86 5.86 -0.78
CA HIS A 108 21.93 6.97 -1.73
C HIS A 108 20.52 7.43 -2.15
N SER A 109 19.55 6.53 -2.13
CA SER A 109 18.19 6.81 -2.56
C SER A 109 17.11 5.98 -1.86
N ALA A 110 15.87 6.48 -1.92
CA ALA A 110 14.66 5.77 -1.50
C ALA A 110 13.46 6.12 -2.41
N LEU A 111 12.50 5.21 -2.54
CA LEU A 111 11.29 5.39 -3.34
C LEU A 111 10.20 6.10 -2.54
N THR A 112 9.68 7.16 -3.13
CA THR A 112 8.45 7.87 -2.74
C THR A 112 7.34 7.49 -3.70
N LEU A 113 6.16 7.20 -3.16
CA LEU A 113 4.97 6.86 -3.92
C LEU A 113 3.87 7.89 -3.63
N VAL A 114 3.22 8.38 -4.68
CA VAL A 114 1.95 9.09 -4.60
C VAL A 114 0.91 8.29 -5.35
N MET A 115 -0.27 8.11 -4.78
CA MET A 115 -1.35 7.36 -5.41
C MET A 115 -2.67 8.08 -5.26
N SER A 116 -3.37 8.30 -6.37
CA SER A 116 -4.74 8.80 -6.37
C SER A 116 -5.71 7.62 -6.39
N ILE A 117 -6.57 7.54 -5.38
CA ILE A 117 -7.55 6.48 -5.22
C ILE A 117 -8.91 7.12 -4.98
N ASP A 118 -9.88 6.88 -5.85
CA ASP A 118 -11.20 7.53 -5.84
C ASP A 118 -11.12 9.07 -5.65
N LYS A 119 -11.33 9.56 -4.42
CA LYS A 119 -11.38 10.98 -4.04
C LYS A 119 -10.24 11.39 -3.09
N PHE A 120 -9.26 10.51 -2.84
CA PHE A 120 -8.17 10.79 -1.93
C PHE A 120 -6.81 10.55 -2.58
N ILE A 121 -5.80 11.19 -2.00
CA ILE A 121 -4.40 11.04 -2.41
C ILE A 121 -3.66 10.42 -1.24
N LEU A 122 -2.92 9.36 -1.53
CA LEU A 122 -2.01 8.71 -0.61
C LEU A 122 -0.57 9.09 -0.95
N LEU A 123 0.23 9.31 0.10
CA LEU A 123 1.64 9.63 0.03
C LEU A 123 2.42 8.65 0.91
N ALA A 124 3.37 7.93 0.33
CA ALA A 124 4.34 7.12 1.04
C ALA A 124 5.74 7.62 0.70
N ASP A 125 6.26 8.56 1.51
CA ASP A 125 7.56 9.22 1.33
C ASP A 125 8.51 9.04 2.53
N THR A 126 8.09 8.24 3.52
CA THR A 126 8.91 7.86 4.68
C THR A 126 9.41 6.42 4.58
N THR A 127 8.98 5.66 3.58
CA THR A 127 9.35 4.26 3.37
C THR A 127 10.74 4.13 2.76
N LEU A 128 11.63 3.35 3.35
CA LEU A 128 13.01 3.15 2.88
C LEU A 128 13.14 2.06 1.79
N LEU A 129 12.24 2.08 0.81
CA LEU A 129 12.27 1.19 -0.36
C LEU A 129 13.42 1.61 -1.29
N THR A 130 14.32 0.70 -1.66
CA THR A 130 15.48 1.00 -2.52
C THR A 130 15.96 -0.25 -3.23
N ILE A 131 16.56 -0.13 -4.42
CA ILE A 131 17.21 -1.26 -5.10
C ILE A 131 18.70 -1.40 -4.75
N GLU A 132 19.27 -0.46 -4.02
CA GLU A 132 20.70 -0.48 -3.66
C GLU A 132 21.07 -1.61 -2.69
N ARG A 133 20.07 -2.24 -2.06
CA ARG A 133 20.25 -3.39 -1.18
C ARG A 133 19.35 -4.53 -1.67
N ARG A 134 19.93 -5.71 -1.88
CA ARG A 134 19.20 -6.88 -2.40
C ARG A 134 17.89 -7.20 -1.67
N ALA A 135 17.88 -7.13 -0.34
CA ALA A 135 16.66 -7.38 0.44
C ALA A 135 15.54 -6.35 0.17
N ARG A 136 15.92 -5.11 -0.15
CA ARG A 136 14.99 -4.00 -0.46
C ARG A 136 14.64 -3.94 -1.94
N GLU A 137 15.51 -4.46 -2.80
CA GLU A 137 15.25 -4.62 -4.24
C GLU A 137 14.03 -5.51 -4.47
N THR A 138 13.92 -6.61 -3.72
CA THR A 138 12.75 -7.50 -3.75
C THR A 138 11.46 -6.77 -3.35
N GLU A 139 11.52 -5.79 -2.45
CA GLU A 139 10.36 -4.98 -2.07
C GLU A 139 9.89 -4.05 -3.21
N VAL A 140 10.84 -3.49 -3.98
CA VAL A 140 10.53 -2.70 -5.18
C VAL A 140 10.00 -3.61 -6.30
N GLN A 141 10.52 -4.83 -6.43
CA GLN A 141 10.00 -5.85 -7.34
C GLN A 141 8.55 -6.21 -6.98
N GLU A 142 8.27 -6.51 -5.72
CA GLU A 142 6.90 -6.83 -5.26
C GLU A 142 5.92 -5.69 -5.51
N LEU A 143 6.31 -4.45 -5.23
CA LEU A 143 5.48 -3.27 -5.55
C LEU A 143 5.18 -3.20 -7.05
N THR A 144 6.22 -3.32 -7.89
CA THR A 144 6.07 -3.23 -9.36
C THR A 144 5.17 -4.34 -9.89
N LEU A 145 5.36 -5.57 -9.42
CA LEU A 145 4.55 -6.73 -9.78
C LEU A 145 3.08 -6.56 -9.41
N ASN A 146 2.77 -5.99 -8.24
CA ASN A 146 1.39 -5.76 -7.84
C ASN A 146 0.73 -4.64 -8.68
N LEU A 147 1.47 -3.60 -9.05
CA LEU A 147 0.99 -2.58 -9.99
C LEU A 147 0.74 -3.19 -11.38
N ASP A 148 1.61 -4.08 -11.86
CA ASP A 148 1.46 -4.73 -13.16
C ASP A 148 0.26 -5.68 -13.20
N LYS A 149 0.07 -6.49 -12.15
CA LYS A 149 -1.08 -7.40 -12.02
C LYS A 149 -2.42 -6.68 -12.04
N LEU A 150 -2.45 -5.42 -11.61
CA LEU A 150 -3.64 -4.56 -11.66
C LEU A 150 -3.77 -3.79 -12.98
N GLY A 151 -2.83 -3.97 -13.91
CA GLY A 151 -2.79 -3.27 -15.20
C GLY A 151 -2.46 -1.78 -15.07
N LEU A 152 -1.79 -1.37 -13.99
CA LEU A 152 -1.55 0.04 -13.70
C LEU A 152 -0.24 0.57 -14.32
N LEU A 153 0.71 -0.29 -14.67
CA LEU A 153 2.01 0.12 -15.19
C LEU A 153 1.89 0.83 -16.54
N ASP A 154 1.33 0.17 -17.55
CA ASP A 154 1.20 0.69 -18.92
C ASP A 154 0.06 1.73 -19.10
N GLY A 155 -0.15 2.60 -18.11
CA GLY A 155 -1.13 3.68 -18.21
C GLY A 155 -1.14 4.65 -17.02
N ALA A 156 -1.57 4.17 -15.85
CA ALA A 156 -1.79 5.00 -14.67
C ALA A 156 -0.50 5.36 -13.93
N THR A 157 0.59 4.62 -14.17
CA THR A 157 1.85 4.78 -13.45
C THR A 157 2.85 5.63 -14.23
N SER A 158 3.40 6.63 -13.54
CA SER A 158 4.49 7.47 -14.04
C SER A 158 5.58 7.59 -12.99
N PHE A 159 6.80 7.91 -13.42
CA PHE A 159 7.89 8.23 -12.52
C PHE A 159 8.45 9.63 -12.79
N LEU A 160 9.06 10.24 -11.78
CA LEU A 160 9.74 11.52 -11.91
C LEU A 160 11.11 11.30 -12.54
N GLY A 161 11.41 12.01 -13.63
CA GLY A 161 12.62 11.78 -14.43
C GLY A 161 13.94 12.18 -13.75
N ASN A 162 13.88 12.79 -12.56
CA ASN A 162 15.04 13.20 -11.79
C ASN A 162 14.87 12.80 -10.32
N ARG A 163 16.00 12.62 -9.62
CA ARG A 163 15.98 12.47 -8.15
C ARG A 163 15.41 13.72 -7.50
N VAL A 164 14.59 13.52 -6.48
CA VAL A 164 13.94 14.61 -5.74
C VAL A 164 14.48 14.75 -4.31
N GLN A 165 14.22 15.90 -3.69
CA GLN A 165 14.54 16.10 -2.28
C GLN A 165 13.59 15.32 -1.38
N LYS A 166 14.02 15.09 -0.13
CA LYS A 166 13.19 14.45 0.89
C LYS A 166 11.97 15.33 1.19
N THR A 167 10.78 14.74 1.15
CA THR A 167 9.52 15.43 1.44
C THR A 167 8.96 15.12 2.83
N GLY A 168 9.66 14.31 3.63
CA GLY A 168 9.20 13.83 4.93
C GLY A 168 8.92 14.94 5.96
N GLU A 169 9.66 16.05 5.88
CA GLU A 169 9.50 17.23 6.75
C GLU A 169 8.38 18.17 6.30
N LEU A 170 7.99 18.10 5.02
CA LEU A 170 6.90 18.91 4.47
C LEU A 170 5.55 18.38 4.94
N THR A 171 4.54 19.25 4.92
CA THR A 171 3.16 18.79 5.09
C THR A 171 2.77 17.87 3.92
N PRO A 172 1.84 16.91 4.10
CA PRO A 172 1.42 16.04 2.99
C PRO A 172 0.95 16.79 1.75
N LYS A 173 0.27 17.93 1.93
CA LYS A 173 -0.20 18.79 0.84
C LYS A 173 0.96 19.44 0.08
N ASP A 174 1.93 19.99 0.80
CA ASP A 174 3.09 20.63 0.19
C ASP A 174 3.99 19.61 -0.50
N ALA A 175 4.16 18.43 0.09
CA ALA A 175 4.89 17.31 -0.49
C ALA A 175 4.29 16.87 -1.84
N VAL A 176 2.98 16.63 -1.89
CA VAL A 176 2.29 16.26 -3.14
C VAL A 176 2.37 17.38 -4.16
N THR A 177 2.21 18.64 -3.74
CA THR A 177 2.31 19.80 -4.65
C THR A 177 3.72 19.93 -5.24
N TYR A 178 4.76 19.75 -4.42
CA TYR A 178 6.15 19.73 -4.86
C TYR A 178 6.40 18.64 -5.91
N LEU A 179 5.91 17.42 -5.65
CA LEU A 179 6.06 16.28 -6.57
C LEU A 179 5.26 16.47 -7.87
N ALA A 180 4.06 17.05 -7.79
CA ALA A 180 3.20 17.31 -8.95
C ALA A 180 3.82 18.33 -9.94
N ASN A 181 4.66 19.23 -9.45
CA ASN A 181 5.36 20.23 -10.27
C ASN A 181 6.60 19.69 -11.00
N GLN A 182 6.95 18.42 -10.80
CA GLN A 182 8.10 17.78 -11.45
C GLN A 182 7.70 17.16 -12.79
N SER A 183 8.68 17.04 -13.69
CA SER A 183 8.47 16.34 -14.96
C SER A 183 8.29 14.83 -14.73
N ARG A 184 7.25 14.27 -15.36
CA ARG A 184 6.85 12.87 -15.23
C ARG A 184 7.01 12.14 -16.55
N VAL A 185 7.50 10.91 -16.48
CA VAL A 185 7.66 9.99 -17.60
C VAL A 185 6.77 8.77 -17.34
N PRO A 186 5.97 8.30 -18.32
CA PRO A 186 5.20 7.07 -18.18
C PRO A 186 6.10 5.88 -17.84
N LEU A 187 5.70 5.06 -16.87
CA LEU A 187 6.46 3.88 -16.48
C LEU A 187 6.03 2.69 -17.36
N THR A 188 6.88 2.31 -18.30
CA THR A 188 6.67 1.19 -19.22
C THR A 188 7.87 0.26 -19.15
N ARG A 189 7.77 -0.95 -19.71
CA ARG A 189 8.94 -1.85 -19.83
C ARG A 189 10.16 -1.18 -20.48
N LYS A 190 9.95 -0.21 -21.37
CA LYS A 190 11.03 0.53 -22.06
C LYS A 190 11.70 1.59 -21.18
N THR A 191 10.92 2.28 -20.36
CA THR A 191 11.40 3.38 -19.49
C THR A 191 11.76 2.89 -18.09
N PHE A 192 11.44 1.64 -17.75
CA PHE A 192 11.79 1.02 -16.47
C PHE A 192 13.29 1.06 -16.13
N PRO A 193 14.22 0.82 -17.07
CA PRO A 193 15.66 0.95 -16.78
C PRO A 193 16.07 2.37 -16.40
N GLU A 194 15.43 3.40 -16.97
CA GLU A 194 15.67 4.80 -16.60
C GLU A 194 15.22 5.04 -15.16
N PHE A 195 14.04 4.53 -14.79
CA PHE A 195 13.52 4.58 -13.43
C PHE A 195 14.45 3.86 -12.42
N LEU A 196 14.91 2.65 -12.72
CA LEU A 196 15.84 1.92 -11.84
C LEU A 196 17.17 2.66 -11.68
N ASN A 197 17.68 3.25 -12.76
CA ASN A 197 18.93 4.02 -12.71
C ASN A 197 18.84 5.26 -11.81
N LEU A 198 17.64 5.79 -11.55
CA LEU A 198 17.48 6.87 -10.59
C LEU A 198 17.87 6.45 -9.17
N PHE A 199 17.87 5.17 -8.82
CA PHE A 199 18.33 4.72 -7.51
C PHE A 199 19.87 4.61 -7.41
N LEU A 200 20.56 4.42 -8.53
CA LEU A 200 21.98 4.12 -8.54
C LEU A 200 22.82 5.39 -8.69
N GLU A 201 23.94 5.50 -7.97
CA GLU A 201 24.87 6.63 -8.15
C GLU A 201 25.54 6.61 -9.54
N ARG A 202 25.78 5.40 -10.06
CA ARG A 202 26.36 5.17 -11.38
C ARG A 202 25.34 4.40 -12.20
N PRO A 203 24.87 4.97 -13.32
CA PRO A 203 23.95 4.27 -14.19
C PRO A 203 24.52 2.93 -14.66
N THR A 204 23.68 1.91 -14.66
CA THR A 204 24.00 0.58 -15.16
C THR A 204 23.06 0.20 -16.31
N THR A 205 23.52 -0.73 -17.13
CA THR A 205 22.70 -1.32 -18.17
C THR A 205 22.00 -2.55 -17.63
N PHE A 206 20.66 -2.52 -17.61
CA PHE A 206 19.85 -3.66 -17.21
C PHE A 206 19.59 -4.56 -18.42
N THR A 207 19.76 -5.87 -18.25
CA THR A 207 19.40 -6.84 -19.30
C THR A 207 17.89 -7.07 -19.31
N GLU A 208 17.33 -7.54 -20.43
CA GLU A 208 15.90 -7.90 -20.49
C GLU A 208 15.50 -8.92 -19.44
N LYS A 209 16.40 -9.86 -19.11
CA LYS A 209 16.17 -10.84 -18.05
C LYS A 209 16.00 -10.18 -16.68
N ASN A 210 16.88 -9.22 -16.35
CA ASN A 210 16.81 -8.48 -15.08
C ASN A 210 15.53 -7.64 -15.00
N ILE A 211 15.10 -7.03 -16.11
CA ILE A 211 13.88 -6.23 -16.16
C ILE A 211 12.65 -7.14 -16.03
N GLY A 212 12.66 -8.31 -16.66
CA GLY A 212 11.56 -9.27 -16.64
C GLY A 212 11.15 -9.71 -15.24
N GLU A 213 12.07 -9.75 -14.28
CA GLU A 213 11.78 -10.10 -12.87
C GLU A 213 10.84 -9.10 -12.16
N TYR A 214 10.66 -7.89 -12.71
CA TYR A 214 9.81 -6.85 -12.13
C TYR A 214 8.38 -6.82 -12.68
N PHE A 215 8.11 -7.53 -13.78
CA PHE A 215 6.82 -7.53 -14.46
C PHE A 215 6.15 -8.90 -14.32
N ALA A 216 4.83 -8.91 -14.27
CA ALA A 216 4.06 -10.14 -14.35
C ALA A 216 4.23 -10.73 -15.76
N GLU A 217 4.32 -12.06 -15.84
CA GLU A 217 4.36 -12.81 -17.11
C GLU A 217 3.07 -12.65 -17.93
#